data_AF-A0A5C7XUS8-F1
#
_entry.id   AF-A0A5C7XUS8-F1
#
_cell.length_a   1.000
_cell.length_b   1.000
_cell.length_c   1.000
_cell.angle_alpha   90.00
_cell.angle_beta   90.00
_cell.angle_gamma   90.00
#
_symmetry.space_group_name_H-M   'P 1'
#
loop_
_entity.id
_entity.type
_entity.pdbx_description
1 polymer ?
#
loop_
_entity_poly.entity_id
_entity_poly.type
_entity_poly.pdbx_seq_one_letter_code
_entity_poly.pdbx_strand_id
1 'polypeptide(L)'
;MRIPDQTKLRTAGKLTLAAALLLAGCSSTVDGHPTGVPGGDGSPEPSFRPPRTSTAPPPSPPAPTTSVSPSRPAGAIALPPDDNGYVFIETKSGRTRCQISSPQVDCEAQFTNSPLKDGHHANGVSVSADGTVQWVLGNLGDIPVVTIDYLTYEAQGWTIKADIEGTRFTNDRTGHGMVVSIDKVDSF
;
A
#
# COMPACT_ATOMS: atom_id res chain seq x y z
N MET A 1 18.81 -48.15 -42.16
CA MET A 1 19.83 -47.73 -43.14
C MET A 1 20.20 -46.28 -42.79
N ARG A 2 21.45 -46.04 -42.41
CA ARG A 2 22.01 -44.72 -42.04
C ARG A 2 22.26 -43.91 -43.31
N ILE A 3 21.92 -42.61 -43.31
CA ILE A 3 22.77 -41.51 -43.81
C ILE A 3 22.42 -40.24 -42.99
N PRO A 4 23.35 -39.68 -42.20
CA PRO A 4 23.34 -38.31 -41.70
C PRO A 4 24.20 -37.40 -42.60
N ASP A 5 23.90 -36.10 -42.66
CA ASP A 5 24.85 -34.97 -42.87
C ASP A 5 24.03 -33.66 -42.85
N GLN A 6 24.13 -32.82 -41.82
CA GLN A 6 25.16 -31.82 -41.50
C GLN A 6 25.17 -30.57 -42.38
N THR A 7 25.41 -29.46 -41.67
CA THR A 7 25.95 -28.17 -42.13
C THR A 7 24.97 -27.10 -42.62
N LYS A 8 24.78 -26.05 -41.80
CA LYS A 8 25.42 -24.74 -42.03
C LYS A 8 25.23 -23.78 -40.85
N LEU A 9 26.37 -23.48 -40.22
CA LEU A 9 26.66 -22.28 -39.44
C LEU A 9 26.04 -21.02 -40.07
N ARG A 10 25.42 -20.17 -39.26
CA ARG A 10 25.41 -18.73 -39.51
C ARG A 10 25.84 -17.96 -38.26
N THR A 11 26.84 -17.14 -38.53
CA THR A 11 27.70 -16.37 -37.66
C THR A 11 27.05 -15.04 -37.25
N ALA A 12 27.37 -14.62 -36.02
CA ALA A 12 27.54 -13.26 -35.52
C ALA A 12 26.41 -12.21 -35.68
N GLY A 13 26.06 -11.64 -34.53
CA GLY A 13 25.45 -10.31 -34.43
C GLY A 13 25.72 -9.70 -33.06
N LYS A 14 26.97 -9.29 -32.80
CA LYS A 14 27.28 -8.36 -31.71
C LYS A 14 26.84 -6.97 -32.16
N LEU A 15 25.84 -6.38 -31.52
CA LEU A 15 25.57 -4.95 -31.62
C LEU A 15 25.63 -4.35 -30.21
N THR A 16 26.80 -3.83 -29.86
CA THR A 16 26.99 -2.93 -28.74
C THR A 16 26.49 -1.54 -29.14
N LEU A 17 25.45 -1.03 -28.47
CA LEU A 17 25.12 0.38 -28.47
C LEU A 17 25.30 0.91 -27.04
N ALA A 18 26.37 1.67 -26.84
CA ALA A 18 26.57 2.52 -25.68
C ALA A 18 25.93 3.88 -25.95
N ALA A 19 25.10 4.36 -25.03
CA ALA A 19 24.65 5.75 -24.98
C ALA A 19 24.67 6.21 -23.52
N ALA A 20 25.71 6.97 -23.18
CA ALA A 20 25.81 7.72 -21.93
C ALA A 20 25.04 9.03 -22.09
N LEU A 21 24.12 9.33 -21.17
CA LEU A 21 23.53 10.66 -21.02
C LEU A 21 23.49 11.06 -19.54
N LEU A 22 23.74 12.35 -19.36
CA LEU A 22 24.25 13.05 -18.18
C LEU A 22 23.16 13.36 -17.12
N LEU A 23 23.66 13.59 -15.90
CA LEU A 23 23.00 13.99 -14.67
C LEU A 23 22.05 15.21 -14.79
N ALA A 24 20.91 15.15 -14.09
CA ALA A 24 20.24 16.32 -13.54
C ALA A 24 19.53 15.93 -12.23
N GLY A 25 20.09 16.35 -11.09
CA GLY A 25 19.47 16.23 -9.78
C GLY A 25 18.48 17.37 -9.56
N CYS A 26 17.29 17.05 -9.05
CA CYS A 26 16.32 18.04 -8.58
C CYS A 26 16.52 18.23 -7.08
N SER A 27 17.18 19.32 -6.67
CA SER A 27 17.20 19.78 -5.28
C SER A 27 16.31 21.03 -5.20
N SER A 28 15.23 20.96 -4.42
CA SER A 28 14.35 22.10 -4.16
C SER A 28 14.75 22.74 -2.83
N THR A 29 15.56 23.79 -2.88
CA THR A 29 15.78 24.71 -1.75
C THR A 29 14.72 25.82 -1.83
N VAL A 30 14.03 26.08 -0.71
CA VAL A 30 13.09 27.19 -0.57
C VAL A 30 13.82 28.33 0.15
N ASP A 31 14.07 29.43 -0.55
CA ASP A 31 14.52 30.69 0.06
C ASP A 31 13.35 31.34 0.80
N GLY A 32 13.44 31.41 2.13
CA GLY A 32 12.52 32.18 2.96
C GLY A 32 12.96 33.65 3.01
N HIS A 33 12.08 34.57 2.63
CA HIS A 33 12.28 36.01 2.82
C HIS A 33 11.52 36.49 4.07
N PRO A 34 12.15 36.62 5.24
CA PRO A 34 11.47 37.16 6.41
C PRO A 34 11.32 38.69 6.26
N THR A 35 10.10 39.18 6.10
CA THR A 35 9.82 40.62 6.25
C THR A 35 9.51 40.93 7.71
N GLY A 36 10.54 41.21 8.50
CA GLY A 36 10.41 41.91 9.78
C GLY A 36 10.66 43.40 9.58
N VAL A 37 9.69 44.24 9.94
CA VAL A 37 9.86 45.71 9.94
C VAL A 37 10.41 46.14 11.30
N PRO A 38 11.56 46.84 11.39
CA PRO A 38 12.08 47.36 12.65
C PRO A 38 11.56 48.77 12.95
N GLY A 39 10.89 48.91 14.11
CA GLY A 39 10.93 50.07 15.04
C GLY A 39 10.35 51.44 14.64
N GLY A 40 9.69 52.09 15.61
CA GLY A 40 9.74 53.56 15.75
C GLY A 40 8.41 54.32 15.90
N ASP A 41 7.96 54.45 17.16
CA ASP A 41 7.43 55.66 17.82
C ASP A 41 6.23 56.46 17.28
N GLY A 42 5.21 56.64 18.14
CA GLY A 42 4.33 57.82 18.13
C GLY A 42 2.86 57.58 18.48
N SER A 43 2.47 57.82 19.73
CA SER A 43 1.08 58.11 20.13
C SER A 43 0.90 59.65 20.16
N PRO A 44 -0.28 60.24 19.84
CA PRO A 44 -1.38 60.27 20.82
C PRO A 44 -2.80 60.07 20.23
N GLU A 45 -3.67 59.56 21.10
CA GLU A 45 -5.12 59.36 20.95
C GLU A 45 -5.92 60.67 20.83
N PRO A 46 -7.10 60.67 20.15
CA PRO A 46 -8.22 61.50 20.58
C PRO A 46 -9.46 60.66 20.93
N SER A 47 -9.93 60.84 22.16
CA SER A 47 -11.09 60.17 22.76
C SER A 47 -12.41 60.83 22.33
N PHE A 48 -13.39 60.04 21.85
CA PHE A 48 -14.82 60.42 21.85
C PHE A 48 -15.70 59.16 22.05
N ARG A 49 -16.61 59.18 23.04
CA ARG A 49 -17.74 58.21 23.24
C ARG A 49 -19.09 58.96 23.14
N PRO A 50 -20.27 58.31 23.19
CA PRO A 50 -20.90 57.36 22.25
C PRO A 50 -22.35 57.79 21.86
N PRO A 51 -23.09 57.06 20.98
CA PRO A 51 -24.36 56.50 21.47
C PRO A 51 -24.82 55.14 20.89
N ARG A 52 -25.34 54.31 21.82
CA ARG A 52 -26.56 53.45 21.79
C ARG A 52 -26.70 52.26 20.80
N THR A 53 -26.66 51.06 21.42
CA THR A 53 -27.31 49.75 21.15
C THR A 53 -28.23 49.55 19.93
N SER A 54 -27.88 48.59 19.06
CA SER A 54 -28.75 47.48 18.61
C SER A 54 -28.04 46.41 17.75
N THR A 55 -28.22 45.15 18.16
CA THR A 55 -28.41 43.93 17.34
C THR A 55 -27.24 43.33 16.51
N ALA A 56 -26.72 42.19 16.98
CA ALA A 56 -26.65 40.91 16.24
C ALA A 56 -26.16 39.77 17.17
N PRO A 57 -26.76 38.56 17.16
CA PRO A 57 -26.16 37.39 17.77
C PRO A 57 -24.88 36.98 17.00
N PRO A 58 -23.87 36.39 17.66
CA PRO A 58 -22.68 35.90 16.97
C PRO A 58 -23.04 34.77 15.99
N PRO A 59 -22.36 34.68 14.82
CA PRO A 59 -22.51 33.53 13.94
C PRO A 59 -22.08 32.26 14.67
N SER A 60 -22.93 31.24 14.64
CA SER A 60 -22.57 29.90 15.13
C SER A 60 -21.36 29.36 14.33
N PRO A 61 -20.40 28.68 14.97
CA PRO A 61 -19.35 27.96 14.26
C PRO A 61 -19.95 26.95 13.28
N PRO A 62 -19.33 26.71 12.10
CA PRO A 62 -19.74 25.62 11.23
C PRO A 62 -19.68 24.31 12.03
N ALA A 63 -20.76 23.54 12.01
CA ALA A 63 -20.74 22.17 12.51
C ALA A 63 -19.65 21.40 11.75
N PRO A 64 -18.83 20.57 12.42
CA PRO A 64 -17.90 19.71 11.71
C PRO A 64 -18.71 18.80 10.78
N THR A 65 -18.51 18.94 9.48
CA THR A 65 -18.88 17.92 8.50
C THR A 65 -18.06 16.69 8.84
N THR A 66 -18.65 15.76 9.58
CA THR A 66 -18.18 14.38 9.66
C THR A 66 -18.26 13.80 8.26
N SER A 67 -17.13 13.82 7.55
CA SER A 67 -16.92 12.97 6.38
C SER A 67 -17.19 11.54 6.83
N VAL A 68 -18.31 10.98 6.40
CA VAL A 68 -18.63 9.57 6.60
C VAL A 68 -17.65 8.80 5.71
N SER A 69 -16.50 8.42 6.26
CA SER A 69 -15.70 7.35 5.69
C SER A 69 -16.59 6.10 5.63
N PRO A 70 -16.54 5.31 4.55
CA PRO A 70 -17.28 4.06 4.48
C PRO A 70 -16.93 3.21 5.71
N SER A 71 -17.97 2.60 6.28
CA SER A 71 -17.99 1.86 7.54
C SER A 71 -16.75 0.98 7.77
N ARG A 72 -15.73 1.57 8.40
CA ARG A 72 -14.59 0.83 8.96
C ARG A 72 -15.15 -0.17 9.98
N PRO A 73 -14.74 -1.46 9.94
CA PRO A 73 -15.11 -2.40 10.98
C PRO A 73 -14.67 -1.85 12.35
N ALA A 74 -15.63 -1.58 13.23
CA ALA A 74 -15.32 -1.12 14.57
C ALA A 74 -14.49 -2.20 15.29
N GLY A 75 -13.24 -1.88 15.63
CA GLY A 75 -12.34 -2.78 16.36
C GLY A 75 -11.24 -3.46 15.53
N ALA A 76 -11.09 -3.14 14.24
CA ALA A 76 -9.91 -3.56 13.46
C ALA A 76 -8.65 -2.75 13.85
N ILE A 77 -7.50 -3.41 13.91
CA ILE A 77 -6.20 -2.77 14.18
C ILE A 77 -5.62 -2.26 12.86
N ALA A 78 -5.39 -0.94 12.75
CA ALA A 78 -4.80 -0.35 11.56
C ALA A 78 -3.31 -0.69 11.42
N LEU A 79 -2.93 -1.21 10.25
CA LEU A 79 -1.55 -1.42 9.84
C LEU A 79 -1.18 -0.34 8.81
N PRO A 80 -0.32 0.64 9.17
CA PRO A 80 0.05 1.71 8.26
C PRO A 80 0.96 1.19 7.13
N PRO A 81 0.79 1.65 5.88
CA PRO A 81 1.70 1.34 4.80
C PRO A 81 3.06 2.02 4.95
N ASP A 82 4.05 1.48 4.26
CA ASP A 82 5.34 2.13 4.01
C ASP A 82 5.21 3.30 3.02
N ASP A 83 6.34 3.95 2.73
CA ASP A 83 6.42 5.09 1.79
C ASP A 83 5.99 4.72 0.34
N ASN A 84 5.94 3.43 0.00
CA ASN A 84 5.54 2.94 -1.31
C ASN A 84 4.06 2.49 -1.34
N GLY A 85 3.34 2.55 -0.22
CA GLY A 85 1.96 2.10 -0.14
C GLY A 85 1.81 0.59 0.06
N TYR A 86 2.81 -0.09 0.62
CA TYR A 86 2.75 -1.51 0.94
C TYR A 86 2.69 -1.75 2.45
N VAL A 87 1.93 -2.77 2.84
CA VAL A 87 1.97 -3.33 4.20
C VAL A 87 2.48 -4.75 4.10
N PHE A 88 3.53 -5.08 4.86
CA PHE A 88 4.09 -6.42 4.92
C PHE A 88 3.75 -7.05 6.25
N ILE A 89 3.12 -8.22 6.22
CA ILE A 89 2.76 -8.97 7.42
C ILE A 89 3.32 -10.38 7.39
N GLU A 90 3.46 -10.94 8.58
CA GLU A 90 3.71 -12.37 8.78
C GLU A 90 2.70 -12.92 9.78
N THR A 91 2.11 -14.07 9.48
CA THR A 91 1.19 -14.72 10.41
C THR A 91 1.93 -15.14 11.68
N LYS A 92 1.24 -15.20 12.83
CA LYS A 92 1.79 -15.69 14.11
C LYS A 92 2.64 -16.97 14.03
N SER A 93 2.31 -17.89 13.12
CA SER A 93 3.04 -19.15 12.93
C SER A 93 4.39 -19.01 12.20
N GLY A 94 4.66 -17.86 11.57
CA GLY A 94 5.81 -17.64 10.70
C GLY A 94 5.74 -18.36 9.34
N ARG A 95 4.60 -18.98 9.00
CA ARG A 95 4.50 -19.85 7.80
C ARG A 95 3.99 -19.15 6.55
N THR A 96 3.36 -18.00 6.70
CA THR A 96 2.80 -17.21 5.60
C THR A 96 3.18 -15.75 5.79
N ARG A 97 3.72 -15.16 4.72
CA ARG A 97 4.02 -13.73 4.63
C ARG A 97 3.16 -13.11 3.54
N CYS A 98 2.67 -11.90 3.73
CA CYS A 98 1.86 -11.23 2.71
C CYS A 98 2.28 -9.78 2.54
N GLN A 99 2.32 -9.33 1.28
CA GLN A 99 2.36 -7.94 0.87
C GLN A 99 0.95 -7.49 0.54
N ILE A 100 0.53 -6.35 1.08
CA ILE A 100 -0.81 -5.81 0.94
C ILE A 100 -0.71 -4.43 0.34
N SER A 101 -1.49 -4.20 -0.72
CA SER A 101 -1.61 -2.92 -1.41
C SER A 101 -3.08 -2.64 -1.70
N SER A 102 -3.43 -1.42 -2.09
CA SER A 102 -4.81 -1.12 -2.47
C SER A 102 -5.36 -2.01 -3.60
N PRO A 103 -4.62 -2.30 -4.69
CA PRO A 103 -5.15 -3.13 -5.76
C PRO A 103 -5.17 -4.64 -5.46
N GLN A 104 -4.29 -5.15 -4.61
CA GLN A 104 -4.14 -6.61 -4.42
C GLN A 104 -3.44 -6.99 -3.12
N VAL A 105 -3.62 -8.26 -2.74
CA VAL A 105 -2.87 -8.94 -1.68
C VAL A 105 -2.07 -10.08 -2.30
N ASP A 106 -0.77 -10.12 -2.03
CA ASP A 106 0.16 -11.14 -2.48
C ASP A 106 0.71 -11.90 -1.26
N CYS A 107 0.43 -13.20 -1.17
CA CYS A 107 0.89 -14.04 -0.06
C CYS A 107 1.87 -15.10 -0.55
N GLU A 108 2.96 -15.28 0.19
CA GLU A 108 3.96 -16.31 0.01
C GLU A 108 3.92 -17.31 1.17
N ALA A 109 3.90 -18.60 0.84
CA ALA A 109 3.99 -19.69 1.80
C ALA A 109 4.52 -20.97 1.14
N GLN A 110 4.97 -21.89 1.97
CA GLN A 110 5.25 -23.27 1.56
C GLN A 110 3.93 -24.05 1.49
N PHE A 111 3.14 -23.83 0.45
CA PHE A 111 1.83 -24.46 0.26
C PHE A 111 1.94 -25.98 0.06
N THR A 112 1.05 -26.75 0.67
CA THR A 112 1.06 -28.22 0.57
C THR A 112 0.36 -28.74 -0.68
N ASN A 113 -0.58 -27.98 -1.25
CA ASN A 113 -1.42 -28.39 -2.39
C ASN A 113 -1.48 -27.34 -3.51
N SER A 114 -0.40 -26.61 -3.77
CA SER A 114 -0.38 -25.58 -4.81
C SER A 114 -0.25 -26.19 -6.22
N PRO A 115 -0.83 -25.52 -7.25
CA PRO A 115 -0.71 -25.96 -8.63
C PRO A 115 0.73 -25.84 -9.14
N LEU A 116 1.05 -26.59 -10.21
CA LEU A 116 2.29 -26.43 -10.93
C LEU A 116 2.22 -25.18 -11.83
N LYS A 117 3.26 -24.35 -11.74
CA LYS A 117 3.56 -23.25 -12.65
C LYS A 117 4.97 -23.46 -13.18
N ASP A 118 5.14 -23.48 -14.50
CA ASP A 118 6.45 -23.71 -15.14
C ASP A 118 7.19 -24.96 -14.62
N GLY A 119 6.46 -26.01 -14.25
CA GLY A 119 7.02 -27.27 -13.72
C GLY A 119 7.33 -27.28 -12.22
N HIS A 120 7.07 -26.19 -11.50
CA HIS A 120 7.30 -26.07 -10.05
C HIS A 120 6.00 -25.78 -9.30
N HIS A 121 5.87 -26.26 -8.07
CA HIS A 121 4.74 -25.90 -7.21
C HIS A 121 4.78 -24.40 -6.90
N ALA A 122 3.67 -23.70 -7.12
CA ALA A 122 3.57 -22.29 -6.81
C ALA A 122 3.77 -22.06 -5.30
N ASN A 123 4.59 -21.08 -4.94
CA ASN A 123 4.85 -20.69 -3.56
C ASN A 123 4.18 -19.35 -3.20
N GLY A 124 3.51 -18.71 -4.16
CA GLY A 124 2.74 -17.49 -3.94
C GLY A 124 1.34 -17.55 -4.53
N VAL A 125 0.43 -16.79 -3.93
CA VAL A 125 -0.91 -16.54 -4.43
C VAL A 125 -1.24 -15.05 -4.31
N SER A 126 -1.82 -14.50 -5.36
CA SER A 126 -2.27 -13.12 -5.43
C SER A 126 -3.79 -13.08 -5.56
N VAL A 127 -4.45 -12.17 -4.85
CA VAL A 127 -5.86 -11.83 -5.05
C VAL A 127 -5.98 -10.33 -5.30
N SER A 128 -6.59 -9.99 -6.43
CA SER A 128 -6.92 -8.60 -6.79
C SER A 128 -8.18 -8.13 -6.07
N ALA A 129 -8.36 -6.82 -5.95
CA ALA A 129 -9.54 -6.20 -5.33
C ALA A 129 -10.85 -6.57 -6.03
N ASP A 130 -10.82 -7.05 -7.28
CA ASP A 130 -11.97 -7.56 -8.02
C ASP A 130 -12.23 -9.07 -7.83
N GLY A 131 -11.42 -9.76 -7.00
CA GLY A 131 -11.53 -11.19 -6.73
C GLY A 131 -10.73 -12.07 -7.68
N THR A 132 -9.99 -11.51 -8.63
CA THR A 132 -9.14 -12.33 -9.53
C THR A 132 -7.98 -12.94 -8.74
N VAL A 133 -7.94 -14.28 -8.71
CA VAL A 133 -6.85 -15.04 -8.06
C VAL A 133 -5.84 -15.54 -9.08
N GLN A 134 -4.56 -15.39 -8.77
CA GLN A 134 -3.45 -15.91 -9.57
C GLN A 134 -2.41 -16.61 -8.69
N TRP A 135 -2.01 -17.82 -9.09
CA TRP A 135 -0.87 -18.51 -8.49
C TRP A 135 0.44 -18.05 -9.15
N VAL A 136 1.47 -17.84 -8.35
CA VAL A 136 2.76 -17.30 -8.80
C VAL A 136 3.93 -18.08 -8.21
N LEU A 137 5.04 -18.06 -8.95
CA LEU A 137 6.36 -18.37 -8.42
C LEU A 137 7.02 -17.04 -8.09
N GLY A 138 7.17 -16.74 -6.80
CA GLY A 138 7.59 -15.42 -6.34
C GLY A 138 8.50 -15.50 -5.13
N ASN A 139 9.13 -14.38 -4.81
CA ASN A 139 9.89 -14.21 -3.58
C ASN A 139 9.68 -12.77 -3.10
N LEU A 140 9.04 -12.59 -1.95
CA LEU A 140 8.80 -11.29 -1.31
C LEU A 140 10.07 -10.66 -0.74
N GLY A 141 11.19 -11.39 -0.74
CA GLY A 141 12.48 -10.93 -0.24
C GLY A 141 12.55 -10.91 1.28
N ASP A 142 13.70 -10.44 1.78
CA ASP A 142 13.95 -10.22 3.20
C ASP A 142 13.56 -8.79 3.59
N ILE A 143 12.26 -8.51 3.53
CA ILE A 143 11.65 -7.23 3.88
C ILE A 143 11.10 -7.31 5.31
N PRO A 144 11.28 -6.26 6.16
CA PRO A 144 10.66 -6.19 7.47
C PRO A 144 9.15 -6.41 7.42
N VAL A 145 8.66 -7.28 8.29
CA VAL A 145 7.24 -7.63 8.41
C VAL A 145 6.69 -7.21 9.76
N VAL A 146 5.40 -6.91 9.81
CA VAL A 146 4.64 -6.86 11.06
C VAL A 146 4.09 -8.25 11.33
N THR A 147 4.54 -8.91 12.41
CA THR A 147 3.93 -10.16 12.85
C THR A 147 2.56 -9.88 13.45
N ILE A 148 1.53 -10.56 12.93
CA ILE A 148 0.15 -10.40 13.39
C ILE A 148 -0.32 -11.59 14.23
N ASP A 149 -1.14 -11.31 15.24
CA ASP A 149 -1.83 -12.29 16.08
C ASP A 149 -3.17 -12.71 15.47
N TYR A 150 -3.91 -13.60 16.15
CA TYR A 150 -5.26 -14.01 15.74
C TYR A 150 -6.30 -12.96 16.08
N LEU A 151 -6.21 -11.82 15.39
CA LEU A 151 -7.04 -10.64 15.54
C LEU A 151 -7.51 -10.15 14.18
N THR A 152 -8.31 -9.09 14.19
CA THR A 152 -8.73 -8.39 12.98
C THR A 152 -7.91 -7.13 12.78
N TYR A 153 -7.39 -6.95 11.58
CA TYR A 153 -6.58 -5.83 11.14
C TYR A 153 -7.21 -5.18 9.92
N GLU A 154 -6.73 -3.99 9.60
CA GLU A 154 -7.06 -3.30 8.37
C GLU A 154 -5.80 -2.72 7.74
N ALA A 155 -5.68 -2.85 6.43
CA ALA A 155 -4.56 -2.31 5.66
C ALA A 155 -5.02 -2.02 4.23
N GLN A 156 -4.73 -0.83 3.71
CA GLN A 156 -4.90 -0.51 2.29
C GLN A 156 -6.30 -0.82 1.70
N GLY A 157 -7.37 -0.68 2.49
CA GLY A 157 -8.74 -0.98 2.06
C GLY A 157 -9.09 -2.48 2.08
N TRP A 158 -8.34 -3.25 2.85
CA TRP A 158 -8.61 -4.66 3.12
C TRP A 158 -8.85 -4.86 4.62
N THR A 159 -9.93 -5.55 4.95
CA THR A 159 -10.14 -6.18 6.25
C THR A 159 -9.40 -7.52 6.27
N ILE A 160 -8.53 -7.70 7.27
CA ILE A 160 -7.70 -8.88 7.46
C ILE A 160 -8.14 -9.57 8.74
N LYS A 161 -8.70 -10.77 8.65
CA LYS A 161 -9.03 -11.58 9.82
C LYS A 161 -8.06 -12.75 9.90
N ALA A 162 -7.13 -12.68 10.84
CA ALA A 162 -6.17 -13.76 11.10
C ALA A 162 -6.74 -14.74 12.12
N ASP A 163 -6.66 -16.02 11.79
CA ASP A 163 -7.14 -17.15 12.60
C ASP A 163 -6.12 -18.31 12.53
N ILE A 164 -6.31 -19.33 13.38
CA ILE A 164 -5.47 -20.53 13.37
C ILE A 164 -5.62 -21.33 12.07
N GLU A 165 -6.81 -21.31 11.47
CA GLU A 165 -7.12 -22.05 10.24
C GLU A 165 -6.67 -21.33 8.96
N GLY A 166 -6.34 -20.04 9.05
CA GLY A 166 -5.92 -19.23 7.92
C GLY A 166 -6.18 -17.74 8.11
N THR A 167 -5.67 -16.95 7.18
CA THR A 167 -5.87 -15.49 7.16
C THR A 167 -6.84 -15.13 6.05
N ARG A 168 -7.95 -14.48 6.40
CA ARG A 168 -8.94 -13.98 5.45
C ARG A 168 -8.65 -12.52 5.11
N PHE A 169 -8.50 -12.23 3.83
CA PHE A 169 -8.43 -10.90 3.26
C PHE A 169 -9.74 -10.60 2.54
N THR A 170 -10.37 -9.48 2.88
CA THR A 170 -11.61 -9.02 2.23
C THR A 170 -11.42 -7.58 1.81
N ASN A 171 -11.60 -7.28 0.52
CA ASN A 171 -11.55 -5.92 0.03
C ASN A 171 -12.80 -5.18 0.51
N ASP A 172 -12.63 -4.07 1.20
CA ASP A 172 -13.73 -3.37 1.86
C ASP A 172 -14.72 -2.75 0.88
N ARG A 173 -14.28 -2.48 -0.36
CA ARG A 173 -15.12 -1.86 -1.40
C ARG A 173 -15.93 -2.88 -2.18
N THR A 174 -15.34 -4.02 -2.52
CA THR A 174 -15.96 -5.00 -3.42
C THR A 174 -16.52 -6.21 -2.69
N GLY A 175 -16.06 -6.48 -1.46
CA GLY A 175 -16.40 -7.68 -0.71
C GLY A 175 -15.68 -8.94 -1.20
N HIS A 176 -14.84 -8.84 -2.23
CA HIS A 176 -14.06 -9.96 -2.75
C HIS A 176 -12.80 -10.21 -1.94
N GLY A 177 -12.23 -11.41 -2.04
CA GLY A 177 -10.93 -11.68 -1.49
C GLY A 177 -10.57 -13.15 -1.41
N MET A 178 -9.74 -13.50 -0.44
CA MET A 178 -9.29 -14.87 -0.23
C MET A 178 -9.12 -15.23 1.24
N VAL A 179 -9.26 -16.51 1.55
CA VAL A 179 -8.69 -17.14 2.75
C VAL A 179 -7.44 -17.87 2.31
N VAL A 180 -6.32 -17.60 2.98
CA VAL A 180 -5.03 -18.25 2.71
C VAL A 180 -4.54 -18.98 3.94
N SER A 181 -4.17 -20.23 3.75
CA SER A 181 -3.35 -21.01 4.65
C SER A 181 -2.39 -21.87 3.82
N ILE A 182 -1.42 -22.46 4.51
CA ILE A 182 -0.51 -23.48 4.00
C ILE A 182 -1.22 -24.63 3.27
N ASP A 183 -2.44 -24.99 3.71
CA ASP A 183 -3.12 -26.20 3.27
C ASP A 183 -4.18 -25.90 2.22
N LYS A 184 -4.73 -24.69 2.27
CA LYS A 184 -5.84 -24.29 1.41
C LYS A 184 -5.82 -22.81 1.10
N VAL A 185 -6.19 -22.50 -0.15
CA VAL A 185 -6.53 -21.15 -0.58
C VAL A 185 -7.90 -21.16 -1.23
N ASP A 186 -8.81 -20.33 -0.75
CA ASP A 186 -10.16 -20.17 -1.28
C ASP A 186 -10.43 -18.70 -1.58
N SER A 187 -11.08 -18.40 -2.71
CA SER A 187 -11.55 -17.05 -3.05
C SER A 187 -13.07 -16.91 -2.96
N PHE A 188 -13.54 -15.67 -2.87
CA PHE A 188 -14.95 -15.28 -2.82
C PHE A 188 -15.15 -13.88 -3.40
#